data_AF-A0A1X7RCV8-F1
#
_entry.id   AF-A0A1X7RCV8-F1
#
_cell.length_a   1.000
_cell.length_b   1.000
_cell.length_c   1.000
_cell.angle_alpha   90.00
_cell.angle_beta   90.00
_cell.angle_gamma   90.00
#
_symmetry.space_group_name_H-M   'P 1'
#
loop_
_entity.id
_entity.type
_entity.pdbx_description
1 polymer ?
#
loop_
_entity_poly.entity_id
_entity_poly.type
_entity_poly.pdbx_seq_one_letter_code
_entity_poly.pdbx_strand_id
1 'polypeptide(L)'
;MCRSTDYQNRGSLYGVGTLDSPSTSPGVTFSLSAGDIAVHAAGVAHRNVASSPDYEYVGVYPKGSPKWDNNFCKADPDTTKEITAKTEGVPVPAFDPVYGRGGPLVRLWSGAQK
;
A
#
# COMPACT_ATOMS: atom_id res chain seq x y z
N MET A 1 2.42 -0.40 -6.72
CA MET A 1 2.92 0.94 -7.10
C MET A 1 1.76 1.70 -7.72
N CYS A 2 1.47 2.90 -7.23
CA CYS A 2 0.46 3.81 -7.79
C CYS A 2 1.12 5.07 -8.34
N ARG A 3 0.70 5.52 -9.53
CA ARG A 3 1.09 6.82 -10.12
C ARG A 3 -0.13 7.75 -10.19
N SER A 4 -0.06 8.94 -9.59
CA SER A 4 -1.16 9.94 -9.54
C SER A 4 -1.07 10.97 -10.70
N THR A 5 -2.17 11.65 -11.01
CA THR A 5 -2.29 12.80 -11.94
C THR A 5 -2.79 14.10 -11.29
N ASP A 6 -2.88 14.18 -9.95
CA ASP A 6 -3.48 15.33 -9.26
C ASP A 6 -2.64 16.63 -9.26
N TYR A 7 -3.31 17.78 -9.34
CA TYR A 7 -2.72 19.11 -9.32
C TYR A 7 -2.99 19.95 -8.04
N GLN A 8 -3.97 19.60 -7.18
CA GLN A 8 -4.33 20.41 -6.00
C GLN A 8 -4.66 19.55 -4.75
N ASN A 9 -3.69 19.47 -3.84
CA ASN A 9 -3.77 19.16 -2.40
C ASN A 9 -4.76 18.06 -1.94
N ARG A 10 -4.28 16.82 -1.71
CA ARG A 10 -5.12 15.63 -1.46
C ARG A 10 -4.50 14.60 -0.53
N GLY A 11 -5.23 14.15 0.49
CA GLY A 11 -4.74 13.13 1.42
C GLY A 11 -4.92 11.69 0.94
N SER A 12 -3.84 10.92 0.98
CA SER A 12 -3.84 9.45 0.99
C SER A 12 -3.51 8.97 2.40
N LEU A 13 -4.27 8.01 2.92
CA LEU A 13 -4.03 7.38 4.22
C LEU A 13 -3.51 5.96 4.02
N TYR A 14 -2.39 5.63 4.65
CA TYR A 14 -1.75 4.31 4.62
C TYR A 14 -1.66 3.72 6.02
N GLY A 15 -1.78 2.39 6.11
CA GLY A 15 -1.54 1.63 7.34
C GLY A 15 -2.68 1.67 8.36
N VAL A 16 -3.92 1.95 7.92
CA VAL A 16 -5.12 1.92 8.79
C VAL A 16 -6.22 1.10 8.14
N GLY A 17 -6.60 0.03 8.80
CA GLY A 17 -7.79 -0.78 8.54
C GLY A 17 -8.97 -0.37 9.43
N THR A 18 -10.13 -0.97 9.18
CA THR A 18 -11.37 -0.72 9.93
C THR A 18 -11.35 -1.26 11.36
N LEU A 19 -10.51 -2.26 11.63
CA LEU A 19 -10.33 -2.86 12.96
C LEU A 19 -9.25 -2.15 13.78
N ASP A 20 -8.53 -1.20 13.18
CA ASP A 20 -7.44 -0.50 13.86
C ASP A 20 -7.98 0.64 14.74
N SER A 21 -7.44 0.76 15.95
CA SER A 21 -7.70 1.92 16.79
C SER A 21 -6.82 3.10 16.34
N PRO A 22 -7.38 4.28 16.07
CA PRO A 22 -6.60 5.46 15.71
C PRO A 22 -5.56 5.88 16.76
N SER A 23 -5.76 5.50 18.03
CA SER A 23 -4.83 5.81 19.12
C SER A 23 -3.59 4.92 19.15
N THR A 24 -3.66 3.72 18.58
CA THR A 24 -2.56 2.74 18.60
C THR A 24 -1.98 2.47 17.21
N SER A 25 -2.76 2.71 16.15
CA SER A 25 -2.32 2.63 14.76
C SER A 25 -2.91 3.79 13.95
N PRO A 26 -2.36 5.01 14.10
CA PRO A 26 -2.88 6.21 13.44
C PRO A 26 -2.67 6.23 11.92
N GLY A 27 -1.82 5.33 11.41
CA GLY A 27 -1.35 5.33 10.03
C GLY A 27 -0.59 6.60 9.64
N VAL A 28 -0.46 6.81 8.33
CA VAL A 28 0.24 7.96 7.76
C VAL A 28 -0.62 8.60 6.69
N THR A 29 -0.88 9.91 6.81
CA THR A 29 -1.53 10.71 5.77
C THR A 29 -0.51 11.56 5.03
N PHE A 30 -0.56 11.55 3.71
CA PHE A 30 0.32 12.36 2.86
C PHE A 30 -0.37 12.82 1.59
N SER A 31 0.19 13.86 0.97
CA SER A 31 -0.29 14.36 -0.32
C SER A 31 0.43 13.71 -1.49
N LEU A 32 -0.32 13.46 -2.57
CA LEU A 32 0.22 12.96 -3.85
C LEU A 32 -0.18 13.91 -4.97
N SER A 33 0.77 14.22 -5.85
CA SER A 33 0.59 15.01 -7.06
C SER A 33 0.92 14.23 -8.31
N ALA A 34 0.63 14.82 -9.47
CA ALA A 34 0.89 14.25 -10.77
C ALA A 34 2.36 13.85 -10.93
N GLY A 35 2.60 12.57 -11.22
CA GLY A 35 3.96 12.03 -11.35
C GLY A 35 4.54 11.43 -10.07
N ASP A 36 3.91 11.66 -8.91
CA ASP A 36 4.32 10.99 -7.67
C ASP A 36 4.02 9.50 -7.73
N ILE A 37 4.86 8.75 -7.01
CA ILE A 37 4.78 7.31 -6.91
C ILE A 37 4.64 6.91 -5.44
N ALA A 38 3.60 6.17 -5.12
CA ALA A 38 3.46 5.49 -3.84
C ALA A 38 3.72 3.99 -3.98
N VAL A 39 4.55 3.45 -3.09
CA VAL A 39 4.85 2.02 -3.01
C VAL A 39 4.67 1.56 -1.57
N HIS A 40 3.93 0.48 -1.37
CA HIS A 40 3.73 -0.16 -0.07
C HIS A 40 3.95 -1.66 -0.18
N ALA A 41 4.33 -2.28 0.94
CA ALA A 41 4.45 -3.73 1.07
C ALA A 41 3.05 -4.39 1.05
N ALA A 42 3.02 -5.70 0.81
CA ALA A 42 1.79 -6.48 0.93
C ALA A 42 1.24 -6.39 2.36
N GLY A 43 -0.09 -6.37 2.49
CA GLY A 43 -0.78 -6.24 3.78
C GLY A 43 -1.01 -4.81 4.27
N VAL A 44 -0.41 -3.80 3.61
CA VAL A 44 -0.67 -2.40 3.96
C VAL A 44 -2.00 -1.93 3.36
N ALA A 45 -2.98 -1.67 4.23
CA ALA A 45 -4.21 -1.00 3.85
C ALA A 45 -3.93 0.45 3.41
N HIS A 46 -4.64 0.92 2.39
CA HIS A 46 -4.60 2.32 1.98
C HIS A 46 -5.96 2.78 1.49
N ARG A 47 -6.24 4.09 1.63
CA ARG A 47 -7.43 4.71 1.07
C ARG A 47 -7.15 6.14 0.60
N ASN A 48 -7.82 6.55 -0.46
CA ASN A 48 -7.92 7.96 -0.79
C ASN A 48 -8.86 8.64 0.23
N VAL A 49 -8.39 9.70 0.89
CA VAL A 49 -9.15 10.45 1.90
C VAL A 49 -9.83 11.65 1.26
N ALA A 50 -9.13 12.33 0.35
CA ALA A 50 -9.65 13.50 -0.34
C ALA A 50 -9.11 13.54 -1.78
N SER A 51 -9.94 14.07 -2.68
CA SER A 51 -9.69 14.00 -4.10
C SER A 51 -10.48 15.06 -4.89
N SER A 52 -9.81 15.97 -5.61
CA SER A 52 -10.39 16.72 -6.76
C SER A 52 -10.90 15.83 -7.92
N PRO A 53 -11.81 16.36 -8.77
CA PRO A 53 -12.65 15.53 -9.64
C PRO A 53 -11.91 14.75 -10.75
N ASP A 54 -10.71 15.18 -11.10
CA ASP A 54 -9.89 14.71 -12.23
C ASP A 54 -8.78 13.72 -11.82
N TYR A 55 -8.86 13.13 -10.62
CA TYR A 55 -7.84 12.18 -10.19
C TYR A 55 -7.98 10.82 -10.79
N GLU A 56 -6.84 10.38 -11.29
CA GLU A 56 -6.65 9.05 -11.78
C GLU A 56 -5.33 8.51 -11.22
N TYR A 57 -5.30 7.20 -11.02
CA TYR A 57 -4.06 6.51 -10.75
C TYR A 57 -4.06 5.12 -11.36
N VAL A 58 -2.85 4.62 -11.62
CA VAL A 58 -2.66 3.24 -12.10
C VAL A 58 -1.93 2.44 -11.04
N GLY A 59 -2.55 1.34 -10.60
CA GLY A 59 -1.93 0.36 -9.73
C GLY A 59 -1.20 -0.73 -10.53
N VAL A 60 0.05 -0.99 -10.19
CA VAL A 60 0.83 -2.12 -10.74
C VAL A 60 1.47 -2.96 -9.64
N TYR A 61 1.66 -4.25 -9.94
CA TYR A 61 2.26 -5.24 -9.06
C TYR A 61 3.53 -5.83 -9.72
N PRO A 62 4.60 -6.09 -8.96
CA PRO A 62 5.80 -6.71 -9.51
C PRO A 62 5.53 -8.05 -10.21
N LYS A 63 6.33 -8.36 -11.23
CA LYS A 63 6.26 -9.66 -11.91
C LYS A 63 6.53 -10.80 -10.91
N GLY A 64 5.68 -11.82 -10.94
CA GLY A 64 5.79 -12.99 -10.05
C GLY A 64 5.11 -12.81 -8.70
N SER A 65 4.53 -11.64 -8.41
CA SER A 65 3.62 -11.50 -7.28
C SER A 65 2.42 -12.45 -7.44
N PRO A 66 1.88 -12.99 -6.32
CA PRO A 66 0.59 -13.67 -6.35
C PRO A 66 -0.48 -12.80 -7.00
N LYS A 67 -1.56 -13.44 -7.47
CA LYS A 67 -2.74 -12.71 -7.96
C LYS A 67 -3.18 -11.73 -6.88
N TRP A 68 -3.32 -10.46 -7.25
CA TRP A 68 -3.74 -9.42 -6.33
C TRP A 68 -5.11 -9.75 -5.74
N ASP A 69 -5.29 -9.43 -4.46
CA ASP A 69 -6.54 -9.55 -3.72
C ASP A 69 -6.81 -8.18 -3.06
N ASN A 70 -7.86 -7.50 -3.53
CA ASN A 70 -8.25 -6.20 -3.01
C ASN A 70 -9.40 -6.40 -2.03
N ASN A 71 -9.15 -6.11 -0.76
CA ASN A 71 -10.15 -6.19 0.29
C ASN A 71 -10.59 -4.78 0.74
N PHE A 72 -11.89 -4.58 0.94
CA PHE A 72 -12.43 -3.32 1.46
C PHE A 72 -12.35 -3.20 3.00
N CYS A 73 -11.64 -4.13 3.65
CA CYS A 73 -11.52 -4.25 5.09
C CYS A 73 -12.88 -4.27 5.80
N LYS A 74 -13.88 -4.96 5.23
CA LYS A 74 -15.21 -5.12 5.87
C LYS A 74 -15.37 -6.47 6.58
N ALA A 75 -14.32 -7.28 6.54
CA ALA A 75 -14.33 -8.61 7.11
C ALA A 75 -14.26 -8.55 8.64
N ASP A 76 -14.79 -9.58 9.28
CA ASP A 76 -14.66 -9.76 10.73
C ASP A 76 -13.19 -10.02 11.14
N PRO A 77 -12.88 -9.99 12.46
CA PRO A 77 -11.52 -10.19 12.94
C PRO A 77 -10.89 -11.53 12.55
N ASP A 78 -11.64 -12.63 12.46
CA ASP A 78 -11.08 -13.94 12.15
C ASP A 78 -10.72 -14.04 10.67
N THR A 79 -11.62 -13.58 9.79
CA THR A 79 -11.33 -13.44 8.37
C THR A 79 -10.14 -12.48 8.14
N THR A 80 -10.03 -11.40 8.92
CA THR A 80 -8.90 -10.48 8.82
C THR A 80 -7.58 -11.16 9.18
N LYS A 81 -7.55 -11.99 10.23
CA LYS A 81 -6.34 -12.77 10.60
C LYS A 81 -5.93 -13.72 9.47
N GLU A 82 -6.88 -14.40 8.82
CA GLU A 82 -6.58 -15.29 7.70
C GLU A 82 -5.98 -14.54 6.51
N ILE A 83 -6.47 -13.34 6.22
CA ILE A 83 -5.93 -12.48 5.15
C ILE A 83 -4.53 -11.99 5.53
N THR A 84 -4.31 -11.59 6.78
CA THR A 84 -2.99 -11.19 7.29
C THR A 84 -1.97 -12.31 7.13
N ALA A 85 -2.32 -13.55 7.49
CA ALA A 85 -1.43 -14.70 7.30
C ALA A 85 -1.07 -14.92 5.81
N LYS A 86 -2.00 -14.66 4.88
CA LYS A 86 -1.72 -14.73 3.44
C LYS A 86 -0.78 -13.62 2.98
N THR A 87 -0.93 -12.39 3.49
CA THR A 87 -0.07 -11.26 3.11
C THR A 87 1.34 -11.40 3.69
N GLU A 88 1.48 -12.00 4.86
CA GLU A 88 2.77 -12.40 5.43
C GLU A 88 3.52 -13.41 4.56
N GLY A 89 2.80 -14.25 3.82
CA GLY A 89 3.40 -15.19 2.85
C GLY A 89 3.88 -14.54 1.55
N VAL A 90 3.57 -13.27 1.30
CA VAL A 90 3.97 -12.60 0.05
C VAL A 90 5.49 -12.32 0.07
N PRO A 91 6.24 -12.78 -0.95
CA PRO A 91 7.69 -12.57 -1.00
C PRO A 91 8.03 -11.12 -1.34
N VAL A 92 9.17 -10.65 -0.82
CA VAL A 92 9.79 -9.40 -1.26
C VAL A 92 10.21 -9.55 -2.73
N PRO A 93 9.93 -8.58 -3.61
CA PRO A 93 10.31 -8.67 -5.02
C PRO A 93 11.83 -8.68 -5.19
N ALA A 94 12.31 -9.32 -6.26
CA ALA A 94 13.75 -9.40 -6.55
C ALA A 94 14.40 -8.04 -6.85
N PHE A 95 13.61 -7.07 -7.33
CA PHE A 95 14.06 -5.72 -7.67
C PHE A 95 13.10 -4.69 -7.10
N ASP A 96 13.63 -3.49 -6.83
CA ASP A 96 12.83 -2.34 -6.46
C ASP A 96 11.97 -1.91 -7.66
N PRO A 97 10.64 -1.77 -7.51
CA PRO A 97 9.75 -1.42 -8.62
C PRO A 97 9.98 0.00 -9.18
N VAL A 98 10.69 0.87 -8.45
CA VAL A 98 10.99 2.24 -8.87
C VAL A 98 12.43 2.36 -9.33
N TYR A 99 13.37 1.85 -8.52
CA TYR A 99 14.81 2.04 -8.75
C TYR A 99 15.50 0.83 -9.41
N GLY A 100 14.82 -0.30 -9.56
CA GLY A 100 15.38 -1.51 -10.14
C GLY A 100 16.35 -2.26 -9.22
N ARG A 101 17.43 -2.82 -9.80
CA ARG A 101 18.44 -3.60 -9.06
C ARG A 101 19.17 -2.72 -8.06
N GLY A 102 19.32 -3.19 -6.83
CA GLY A 102 20.01 -2.45 -5.76
C GLY A 102 19.20 -1.30 -5.15
N GLY A 103 17.95 -1.11 -5.58
CA GLY A 103 17.06 -0.14 -4.96
C GLY A 103 16.74 -0.46 -3.49
N PRO A 104 16.36 0.55 -2.70
CA PRO A 104 16.28 0.44 -1.25
C PRO A 104 15.17 -0.49 -0.76
N LEU A 105 14.05 -0.64 -1.50
CA LEU A 105 12.86 -1.31 -0.98
C LEU A 105 13.07 -2.79 -0.69
N VAL A 106 13.89 -3.48 -1.48
CA VAL A 106 14.21 -4.90 -1.24
C VAL A 106 14.85 -5.08 0.14
N ARG A 107 15.85 -4.26 0.46
CA ARG A 107 16.52 -4.31 1.77
C ARG A 107 15.58 -3.88 2.90
N LEU A 108 14.82 -2.80 2.71
CA LEU A 108 13.92 -2.27 3.74
C LEU A 108 12.85 -3.29 4.13
N TRP A 109 12.26 -3.99 3.16
CA TRP A 109 11.20 -4.96 3.42
C TRP A 109 11.72 -6.33 3.88
N SER A 110 12.92 -6.74 3.46
CA SER A 110 13.54 -7.96 4.00
C SER A 110 13.99 -7.81 5.46
N GLY A 111 14.30 -6.60 5.91
CA GLY A 111 14.71 -6.30 7.28
C GLY A 111 13.57 -5.90 8.22
N ALA A 112 12.36 -5.67 7.70
CA ALA A 112 11.20 -5.33 8.51
C ALA A 112 10.69 -6.59 9.23
N GLN A 113 10.45 -6.50 10.55
CA GLN A 113 9.64 -7.49 11.23
C GLN A 113 8.21 -7.39 10.69
N LYS A 114 7.63 -8.55 10.36
CA LYS A 114 6.22 -8.68 9.96
C LYS A 114 5.36 -8.77 11.21
#